data_AF-A0A640KQE0-F1
#
_entry.id   AF-A0A640KQE0-F1
#
_cell.length_a   1.000
_cell.length_b   1.000
_cell.length_c   1.000
_cell.angle_alpha   90.00
_cell.angle_beta   90.00
_cell.angle_gamma   90.00
#
_symmetry.space_group_name_H-M   'P 1'
#
loop_
_entity.id
_entity.type
_entity.pdbx_description
1 polymer ?
#
loop_
_entity_poly.entity_id
_entity_poly.type
_entity_poly.pdbx_seq_one_letter_code
_entity_poly.pdbx_strand_id
1 'polypeptide(L)'
;MRCYTITRSLVLVCATIALAFAVVGVFIPFFVMPSSIVETVNSLNSSIQSPTFNIESGKATLERFGLLASGPPAKSVMTLWKLTYGSSENDTSITLRDDYFTCFRGNMLIQAAEGIAVVTCVLSAANFIMSVFLFFFSPIVKFPLVVYFFLAAAAAAVTSGLTLHLYLHGWCTNTSLKMQEWNLSSGFALFVISCGVSLIASVGTVFSD
;
A
#
# COMPACT_ATOMS: atom_id res chain seq x y z
N MET A 1 37.73 -15.13 -3.44
CA MET A 1 36.74 -16.19 -3.16
C MET A 1 35.85 -15.90 -1.94
N ARG A 2 36.39 -15.65 -0.73
CA ARG A 2 35.53 -15.39 0.46
C ARG A 2 34.63 -14.14 0.35
N CYS A 3 35.15 -13.05 -0.21
CA CYS A 3 34.38 -11.80 -0.36
C CYS A 3 33.14 -11.96 -1.28
N TYR A 4 33.29 -12.65 -2.41
CA TYR A 4 32.21 -12.86 -3.39
C TYR A 4 31.07 -13.72 -2.86
N THR A 5 31.39 -14.71 -2.03
CA THR A 5 30.38 -15.57 -1.41
C THR A 5 29.53 -14.77 -0.42
N ILE A 6 30.14 -13.80 0.28
CA ILE A 6 29.45 -12.91 1.22
C ILE A 6 28.49 -11.99 0.45
N THR A 7 28.95 -11.32 -0.61
CA THR A 7 28.08 -10.42 -1.40
C THR A 7 26.92 -11.17 -2.06
N ARG A 8 27.15 -12.37 -2.61
CA ARG A 8 26.07 -13.20 -3.19
C ARG A 8 25.07 -13.67 -2.13
N SER A 9 25.54 -14.02 -0.94
CA SER A 9 24.66 -14.37 0.19
C SER A 9 23.82 -13.18 0.63
N LEU A 10 24.41 -11.98 0.69
CA LEU A 10 23.68 -10.75 0.98
C LEU A 10 22.58 -10.48 -0.06
N VAL A 11 22.90 -10.60 -1.35
CA VAL A 11 21.92 -10.44 -2.45
C VAL A 11 20.77 -11.43 -2.31
N LEU A 12 21.06 -12.69 -1.99
CA LEU A 12 20.02 -13.72 -1.78
C LEU A 12 19.12 -13.39 -0.57
N VAL A 13 19.70 -12.93 0.54
CA VAL A 13 18.93 -12.51 1.72
C VAL A 13 18.04 -11.32 1.36
N CYS A 14 18.58 -10.31 0.68
CA CYS A 14 17.79 -9.17 0.21
C CYS A 14 16.66 -9.60 -0.74
N ALA A 15 16.92 -10.52 -1.68
CA ALA A 15 15.90 -11.06 -2.58
C ALA A 15 14.76 -11.74 -1.82
N THR A 16 15.12 -12.53 -0.80
CA THR A 16 14.17 -13.24 0.06
C THR A 16 13.30 -12.26 0.85
N ILE A 17 13.93 -11.24 1.46
CA ILE A 17 13.23 -10.20 2.22
C ILE A 17 12.30 -9.39 1.31
N ALA A 18 12.78 -8.97 0.13
CA ALA A 18 12.00 -8.21 -0.83
C ALA A 18 10.77 -9.00 -1.30
N LEU A 19 10.94 -10.29 -1.62
CA LEU A 19 9.84 -11.19 -1.99
C LEU A 19 8.83 -11.35 -0.84
N ALA A 20 9.31 -11.65 0.36
CA ALA A 20 8.44 -11.86 1.52
C ALA A 20 7.59 -10.61 1.78
N PHE A 21 8.21 -9.42 1.78
CA PHE A 21 7.47 -8.18 2.00
C PHE A 21 6.55 -7.79 0.85
N ALA A 22 6.90 -8.08 -0.41
CA ALA A 22 5.99 -7.87 -1.53
C ALA A 22 4.74 -8.76 -1.38
N VAL A 23 4.93 -10.07 -1.17
CA VAL A 23 3.82 -11.04 -1.07
C VAL A 23 2.95 -10.75 0.15
N VAL A 24 3.55 -10.58 1.33
CA VAL A 24 2.79 -10.28 2.55
C VAL A 24 2.10 -8.91 2.44
N GLY A 25 2.79 -7.91 1.88
CA GLY A 25 2.25 -6.57 1.68
C GLY A 25 0.96 -6.56 0.86
N VAL A 26 0.82 -7.43 -0.15
CA VAL A 26 -0.36 -7.49 -1.02
C VAL A 26 -1.63 -7.88 -0.26
N PHE A 27 -1.50 -8.68 0.78
CA PHE A 27 -2.65 -9.19 1.56
C PHE A 27 -2.91 -8.41 2.85
N ILE A 28 -1.95 -7.61 3.30
CA ILE A 28 -2.11 -6.77 4.49
C ILE A 28 -2.80 -5.46 4.11
N PRO A 29 -3.66 -4.88 4.99
CA PRO A 29 -4.28 -3.59 4.73
C PRO A 29 -3.27 -2.48 4.45
N PHE A 30 -3.53 -1.73 3.38
CA PHE A 30 -2.80 -0.50 3.04
C PHE A 30 -3.33 0.69 3.82
N PHE A 31 -4.64 0.72 4.07
CA PHE A 31 -5.30 1.76 4.85
C PHE A 31 -6.14 1.17 5.97
N VAL A 32 -6.16 1.84 7.11
CA VAL A 32 -6.97 1.46 8.28
C VAL A 32 -7.67 2.69 8.82
N MET A 33 -8.97 2.56 9.07
CA MET A 33 -9.77 3.57 9.75
C MET A 33 -9.55 3.45 11.27
N PRO A 34 -9.10 4.52 11.95
CA PRO A 34 -8.79 4.43 13.37
C PRO A 34 -10.02 4.17 14.23
N SER A 35 -9.84 3.51 15.38
CA SER A 35 -10.93 3.24 16.32
C SER A 35 -11.48 4.52 16.96
N SER A 36 -10.66 5.56 17.08
CA SER A 36 -11.03 6.88 17.63
C SER A 36 -12.07 7.64 16.81
N ILE A 37 -12.40 7.16 15.60
CA ILE A 37 -13.46 7.76 14.77
C ILE A 37 -14.82 7.67 15.45
N VAL A 38 -15.10 6.61 16.21
CA VAL A 38 -16.37 6.49 16.95
C VAL A 38 -16.52 7.65 17.94
N GLU A 39 -15.49 7.90 18.73
CA GLU A 39 -15.46 8.99 19.71
C GLU A 39 -15.53 10.36 19.03
N THR A 40 -14.84 10.52 17.90
CA THR A 40 -14.84 11.76 17.12
C THR A 40 -16.22 12.06 16.55
N VAL A 41 -16.89 11.08 15.95
CA VAL A 41 -18.25 11.22 15.41
C VAL A 41 -19.25 11.52 16.52
N ASN A 42 -19.16 10.84 17.66
CA ASN A 42 -20.04 11.09 18.82
C ASN A 42 -19.84 12.50 19.39
N SER A 43 -18.58 12.94 19.51
CA SER A 43 -18.23 14.29 19.96
C SER A 43 -18.78 15.35 19.00
N LEU A 44 -18.57 15.18 17.69
CA LEU A 44 -19.10 16.09 16.67
C LEU A 44 -20.63 16.15 16.70
N ASN A 45 -21.30 14.99 16.81
CA ASN A 45 -22.75 14.93 16.93
C ASN A 45 -23.26 15.70 18.16
N SER A 46 -22.61 15.51 19.32
CA SER A 46 -22.97 16.23 20.55
C SER A 46 -22.77 17.74 20.42
N SER A 47 -21.74 18.19 19.69
CA SER A 47 -21.48 19.60 19.43
C SER A 47 -22.54 20.22 18.51
N ILE A 48 -23.00 19.48 17.50
CA ILE A 48 -24.04 19.94 16.55
C ILE A 48 -25.41 19.98 17.22
N GLN A 49 -25.71 19.03 18.11
CA GLN A 49 -26.96 18.98 18.87
C GLN A 49 -26.99 19.97 20.04
N SER A 50 -25.88 20.67 20.32
CA SER A 50 -25.83 21.68 21.38
C SER A 50 -26.79 22.83 21.06
N PRO A 51 -27.58 23.32 22.04
CA PRO A 51 -28.48 24.46 21.85
C PRO A 51 -27.74 25.78 21.50
N THR A 52 -26.43 25.83 21.66
CA THR A 52 -25.57 26.97 21.31
C THR A 52 -24.91 26.85 19.93
N PHE A 53 -25.17 25.77 19.18
CA PHE A 53 -24.57 25.58 17.88
C PHE A 53 -25.15 26.56 16.85
N ASN A 54 -24.27 27.34 16.22
CA ASN A 54 -24.63 28.23 15.12
C ASN A 54 -24.06 27.66 13.81
N ILE A 55 -24.91 27.50 12.80
CA ILE A 55 -24.56 26.93 11.50
C ILE A 55 -23.55 27.81 10.74
N GLU A 56 -23.64 29.14 10.86
CA GLU A 56 -22.75 30.06 10.15
C GLU A 56 -21.30 29.96 10.64
N SER A 57 -21.09 29.82 11.96
CA SER A 57 -19.75 29.64 12.55
C SER A 57 -19.33 28.17 12.63
N GLY A 58 -20.29 27.24 12.65
CA GLY A 58 -20.09 25.80 12.80
C GLY A 58 -20.03 25.01 11.49
N LYS A 59 -20.03 25.68 10.33
CA LYS A 59 -20.05 25.04 9.00
C LYS A 59 -18.97 23.96 8.84
N ALA A 60 -17.74 24.22 9.25
CA ALA A 60 -16.64 23.26 9.16
C ALA A 60 -16.87 22.01 10.03
N THR A 61 -17.46 22.18 11.22
CA THR A 61 -17.83 21.07 12.11
C THR A 61 -18.94 20.22 11.49
N LEU A 62 -19.92 20.86 10.85
CA LEU A 62 -21.02 20.19 10.16
C LEU A 62 -20.53 19.39 8.94
N GLU A 63 -19.65 20.00 8.12
CA GLU A 63 -19.04 19.34 6.96
C GLU A 63 -18.19 18.13 7.38
N ARG A 64 -17.38 18.28 8.43
CA ARG A 64 -16.57 17.18 8.99
C ARG A 64 -17.45 16.05 9.53
N PHE A 65 -18.53 16.40 10.24
CA PHE A 65 -19.48 15.39 10.73
C PHE A 65 -20.15 14.65 9.57
N GLY A 66 -20.66 15.37 8.56
CA GLY A 66 -21.30 14.74 7.40
C GLY A 66 -20.35 13.81 6.66
N LEU A 67 -19.08 14.19 6.49
CA LEU A 67 -18.07 13.38 5.83
C LEU A 67 -17.73 12.10 6.62
N LEU A 68 -17.60 12.19 7.94
CA LEU A 68 -17.28 11.01 8.78
C LEU A 68 -18.50 10.11 9.01
N ALA A 69 -19.70 10.68 9.15
CA ALA A 69 -20.93 9.93 9.37
C ALA A 69 -21.41 9.17 8.12
N SER A 70 -21.13 9.70 6.93
CA SER A 70 -21.40 9.02 5.65
C SER A 70 -20.26 8.09 5.20
N GLY A 71 -19.12 8.15 5.88
CA GLY A 71 -17.92 7.39 5.55
C GLY A 71 -17.90 5.97 6.13
N PRO A 72 -16.82 5.21 5.88
CA PRO A 72 -16.61 3.88 6.44
C PRO A 72 -16.57 3.90 7.99
N PRO A 73 -17.19 2.94 8.68
CA PRO A 73 -17.13 2.84 10.13
C PRO A 73 -15.71 2.68 10.68
N ALA A 74 -15.55 2.93 11.97
CA ALA A 74 -14.29 2.72 12.66
C ALA A 74 -13.79 1.27 12.52
N LYS A 75 -12.46 1.09 12.58
CA LYS A 75 -11.77 -0.19 12.36
C LYS A 75 -11.97 -0.82 10.98
N SER A 76 -12.58 -0.10 10.03
CA SER A 76 -12.60 -0.54 8.63
C SER A 76 -11.17 -0.66 8.09
N VAL A 77 -10.93 -1.70 7.29
CA VAL A 77 -9.61 -1.97 6.71
C VAL A 77 -9.71 -2.08 5.21
N MET A 78 -8.74 -1.48 4.52
CA MET A 78 -8.68 -1.46 3.06
C MET A 78 -7.37 -2.10 2.60
N THR A 79 -7.50 -3.23 1.91
CA THR A 79 -6.39 -3.86 1.16
C THR A 79 -6.32 -3.26 -0.24
N LEU A 80 -5.48 -3.80 -1.14
CA LEU A 80 -5.54 -3.41 -2.55
C LEU A 80 -6.81 -3.92 -3.26
N TRP A 81 -7.49 -4.92 -2.69
CA TRP A 81 -8.56 -5.68 -3.36
C TRP A 81 -9.95 -5.35 -2.81
N LYS A 82 -10.05 -5.24 -1.49
CA LYS A 82 -11.32 -5.16 -0.77
C LYS A 82 -11.26 -4.18 0.39
N LEU A 83 -12.42 -3.59 0.66
CA LEU A 83 -12.74 -2.86 1.88
C LEU A 83 -13.55 -3.79 2.79
N THR A 84 -13.12 -3.95 4.04
CA THR A 84 -13.85 -4.71 5.07
C THR A 84 -14.28 -3.77 6.18
N TYR A 85 -15.57 -3.76 6.51
CA TYR A 85 -16.13 -2.84 7.50
C TYR A 85 -15.98 -3.37 8.92
N GLY A 86 -15.47 -2.53 9.84
CA GLY A 86 -15.11 -2.95 11.20
C GLY A 86 -16.27 -3.11 12.19
N SER A 87 -17.51 -2.87 11.77
CA SER A 87 -18.68 -2.81 12.67
C SER A 87 -19.79 -3.84 12.37
N SER A 88 -19.63 -4.70 11.38
CA SER A 88 -20.68 -5.65 10.99
C SER A 88 -20.39 -7.03 11.61
N GLU A 89 -21.33 -7.56 12.40
CA GLU A 89 -21.26 -8.93 12.97
C GLU A 89 -21.08 -10.03 11.90
N ASN A 90 -21.48 -9.73 10.66
CA ASN A 90 -21.02 -10.44 9.47
C ASN A 90 -19.92 -9.59 8.82
N ASP A 91 -18.74 -10.13 8.54
CA ASP A 91 -17.66 -9.45 7.79
C ASP A 91 -18.16 -9.00 6.40
N THR A 92 -18.85 -7.86 6.34
CA THR A 92 -19.29 -7.27 5.09
C THR A 92 -18.06 -6.67 4.43
N SER A 93 -17.67 -7.29 3.33
CA SER A 93 -16.58 -6.81 2.50
C SER A 93 -17.11 -6.49 1.12
N ILE A 94 -16.68 -5.35 0.59
CA ILE A 94 -17.01 -4.92 -0.76
C ILE A 94 -15.73 -4.87 -1.59
N THR A 95 -15.89 -5.06 -2.89
CA THR A 95 -14.77 -4.98 -3.82
C THR A 95 -14.42 -3.52 -4.08
N LEU A 96 -13.13 -3.19 -4.09
CA LEU A 96 -12.73 -1.80 -4.28
C LEU A 96 -13.05 -1.31 -5.69
N ARG A 97 -12.80 -2.15 -6.68
CA ARG A 97 -12.94 -1.79 -8.09
C ARG A 97 -14.38 -1.53 -8.50
N ASP A 98 -15.30 -2.42 -8.09
CA ASP A 98 -16.65 -2.41 -8.61
C ASP A 98 -17.61 -1.63 -7.69
N ASP A 99 -17.36 -1.62 -6.36
CA ASP A 99 -18.29 -1.05 -5.38
C ASP A 99 -17.83 0.28 -4.76
N TYR A 100 -16.52 0.50 -4.57
CA TYR A 100 -16.01 1.70 -3.87
C TYR A 100 -15.49 2.79 -4.84
N PHE A 101 -14.64 2.43 -5.79
CA PHE A 101 -14.06 3.34 -6.78
C PHE A 101 -14.89 3.35 -8.09
N THR A 102 -16.16 3.76 -7.99
CA THR A 102 -17.13 3.64 -9.10
C THR A 102 -16.85 4.53 -10.31
N CYS A 103 -16.08 5.61 -10.17
CA CYS A 103 -15.72 6.47 -11.29
C CYS A 103 -14.53 5.92 -12.08
N PHE A 104 -14.49 6.16 -13.40
CA PHE A 104 -13.45 5.63 -14.31
C PHE A 104 -12.01 5.89 -13.85
N ARG A 105 -11.69 7.12 -13.42
CA ARG A 105 -10.35 7.48 -12.97
C ARG A 105 -9.97 6.75 -11.66
N GLY A 106 -10.91 6.63 -10.72
CA GLY A 106 -10.68 5.89 -9.47
C GLY A 106 -10.44 4.41 -9.73
N ASN A 107 -11.32 3.80 -10.54
CA ASN A 107 -11.23 2.41 -10.96
C ASN A 107 -9.88 2.11 -11.65
N MET A 108 -9.48 2.96 -12.61
CA MET A 108 -8.20 2.81 -13.31
C MET A 108 -7.00 2.89 -12.36
N LEU A 109 -7.01 3.80 -11.39
CA LEU A 109 -5.92 3.95 -10.42
C LEU A 109 -5.77 2.71 -9.53
N ILE A 110 -6.88 2.19 -8.98
CA ILE A 110 -6.83 1.00 -8.12
C ILE A 110 -6.46 -0.25 -8.93
N GLN A 111 -7.04 -0.43 -10.12
CA GLN A 111 -6.72 -1.55 -11.00
C GLN A 111 -5.25 -1.54 -11.44
N ALA A 112 -4.69 -0.35 -11.72
CA ALA A 112 -3.27 -0.22 -12.02
C ALA A 112 -2.42 -0.56 -10.79
N ALA A 113 -2.80 -0.10 -9.59
CA ALA A 113 -2.08 -0.43 -8.36
C ALA A 113 -2.11 -1.95 -8.08
N GLU A 114 -3.26 -2.60 -8.21
CA GLU A 114 -3.41 -4.06 -8.10
C GLU A 114 -2.53 -4.82 -9.11
N GLY A 115 -2.60 -4.44 -10.39
CA GLY A 115 -1.83 -5.09 -11.45
C GLY A 115 -0.32 -4.95 -11.26
N ILE A 116 0.15 -3.75 -10.93
CA ILE A 116 1.58 -3.48 -10.70
C ILE A 116 2.06 -4.12 -9.38
N ALA A 117 1.20 -4.25 -8.37
CA ALA A 117 1.51 -5.01 -7.15
C ALA A 117 1.78 -6.49 -7.46
N VAL A 118 0.96 -7.12 -8.31
CA VAL A 118 1.18 -8.51 -8.76
C VAL A 118 2.48 -8.63 -9.56
N VAL A 119 2.74 -7.68 -10.48
CA VAL A 119 4.01 -7.64 -11.23
C VAL A 119 5.20 -7.55 -10.28
N THR A 120 5.10 -6.76 -9.21
CA THR A 120 6.14 -6.66 -8.17
C THR A 120 6.42 -8.03 -7.55
N CYS A 121 5.39 -8.77 -7.14
CA CYS A 121 5.56 -10.12 -6.58
C CYS A 121 6.22 -11.09 -7.56
N VAL A 122 5.79 -11.09 -8.83
CA VAL A 122 6.34 -11.98 -9.87
C VAL A 122 7.81 -11.65 -10.13
N LEU A 123 8.16 -10.37 -10.25
CA LEU A 123 9.55 -9.94 -10.45
C LEU A 123 10.41 -10.28 -9.23
N SER A 124 9.91 -10.08 -8.00
CA SER A 124 10.63 -10.48 -6.79
C SER A 124 10.85 -11.99 -6.70
N ALA A 125 9.90 -12.81 -7.17
CA ALA A 125 10.07 -14.26 -7.22
C ALA A 125 11.13 -14.67 -8.25
N ALA A 126 11.11 -14.05 -9.43
CA ALA A 126 12.15 -14.25 -10.45
C ALA A 126 13.54 -13.84 -9.92
N ASN A 127 13.63 -12.70 -9.24
CA ASN A 127 14.86 -12.23 -8.60
C ASN A 127 15.40 -13.20 -7.56
N PHE A 128 14.53 -13.78 -6.73
CA PHE A 128 14.92 -14.81 -5.77
C PHE A 128 15.52 -16.03 -6.47
N ILE A 129 14.85 -16.57 -7.49
CA ILE A 129 15.32 -17.73 -8.27
C ILE A 129 16.67 -17.42 -8.93
N MET A 130 16.78 -16.28 -9.61
CA MET A 130 18.02 -15.85 -10.25
C MET A 130 19.16 -15.61 -9.24
N SER A 131 18.85 -15.13 -8.02
CA SER A 131 19.85 -14.96 -6.95
C SER A 131 20.43 -16.30 -6.50
N VAL A 132 19.68 -17.40 -6.58
CA VAL A 132 20.22 -18.76 -6.34
C VAL A 132 21.16 -19.17 -7.49
N PHE A 133 20.78 -18.90 -8.74
CA PHE A 133 21.63 -19.20 -9.90
C PHE A 133 22.91 -18.36 -9.96
N LEU A 134 22.94 -17.18 -9.34
CA LEU A 134 24.11 -16.32 -9.25
C LEU A 134 25.34 -17.03 -8.63
N PHE A 135 25.12 -18.02 -7.76
CA PHE A 135 26.21 -18.81 -7.17
C PHE A 135 26.95 -19.69 -8.18
N PHE A 136 26.25 -20.15 -9.21
CA PHE A 136 26.76 -21.13 -10.18
C PHE A 136 27.08 -20.49 -11.55
N PHE A 137 26.29 -19.52 -11.98
CA PHE A 137 26.33 -18.94 -13.34
C PHE A 137 26.46 -17.40 -13.33
N SER A 138 27.29 -16.86 -12.42
CA SER A 138 27.45 -15.40 -12.22
C SER A 138 27.59 -14.59 -13.51
N PRO A 139 28.50 -14.94 -14.46
CA PRO A 139 28.75 -14.10 -15.64
C PRO A 139 27.52 -13.88 -16.53
N ILE A 140 26.57 -14.81 -16.53
CA ILE A 140 25.37 -14.78 -17.38
C ILE A 140 24.21 -14.12 -16.63
N VAL A 141 24.06 -14.43 -15.34
CA VAL A 141 22.87 -14.06 -14.54
C VAL A 141 22.98 -12.64 -13.97
N LYS A 142 24.19 -12.12 -13.77
CA LYS A 142 24.42 -10.85 -13.07
C LYS A 142 23.68 -9.67 -13.70
N PHE A 143 23.85 -9.43 -15.00
CA PHE A 143 23.23 -8.28 -15.66
C PHE A 143 21.69 -8.36 -15.69
N PRO A 144 21.06 -9.48 -16.12
CA PRO A 144 19.62 -9.66 -16.00
C PRO A 144 19.10 -9.46 -14.58
N LEU A 145 19.81 -9.99 -13.57
CA LEU A 145 19.40 -9.87 -12.18
C LEU A 145 19.38 -8.41 -11.68
N VAL A 146 20.38 -7.61 -12.03
CA VAL A 146 20.39 -6.16 -11.73
C VAL A 146 19.16 -5.47 -12.34
N VAL A 147 18.88 -5.74 -13.62
CA VAL A 147 17.73 -5.14 -14.32
C VAL A 147 16.42 -5.55 -13.67
N TYR A 148 16.24 -6.83 -13.33
CA TYR A 148 14.99 -7.29 -12.72
C TYR A 148 14.82 -6.80 -11.29
N PHE A 149 15.88 -6.62 -10.50
CA PHE A 149 15.78 -5.95 -9.20
C PHE A 149 15.34 -4.51 -9.34
N PHE A 150 15.88 -3.78 -10.32
CA PHE A 150 15.46 -2.41 -10.59
C PHE A 150 14.00 -2.33 -11.05
N LEU A 151 13.56 -3.24 -11.93
CA LEU A 151 12.16 -3.31 -12.37
C LEU A 151 11.21 -3.67 -11.22
N ALA A 152 11.60 -4.58 -10.33
CA ALA A 152 10.82 -4.91 -9.13
C ALA A 152 10.69 -3.68 -8.21
N ALA A 153 11.77 -2.94 -8.00
CA ALA A 153 11.74 -1.69 -7.23
C ALA A 153 10.86 -0.63 -7.89
N ALA A 154 10.96 -0.45 -9.21
CA ALA A 154 10.13 0.49 -9.95
C ALA A 154 8.64 0.11 -9.86
N ALA A 155 8.28 -1.16 -9.99
CA ALA A 155 6.91 -1.64 -9.85
C ALA A 155 6.38 -1.42 -8.41
N ALA A 156 7.18 -1.71 -7.39
CA ALA A 156 6.81 -1.43 -6.00
C ALA A 156 6.59 0.07 -5.78
N ALA A 157 7.49 0.92 -6.30
CA ALA A 157 7.39 2.37 -6.21
C ALA A 157 6.14 2.92 -6.92
N VAL A 158 5.77 2.38 -8.09
CA VAL A 158 4.54 2.76 -8.79
C VAL A 158 3.32 2.39 -7.97
N THR A 159 3.28 1.19 -7.39
CA THR A 159 2.18 0.74 -6.51
C THR A 159 2.02 1.69 -5.31
N SER A 160 3.13 1.98 -4.61
CA SER A 160 3.14 2.95 -3.50
C SER A 160 2.77 4.36 -3.96
N GLY A 161 3.21 4.80 -5.14
CA GLY A 161 2.90 6.12 -5.68
C GLY A 161 1.42 6.28 -6.01
N LEU A 162 0.79 5.28 -6.63
CA LEU A 162 -0.64 5.29 -6.94
C LEU A 162 -1.50 5.29 -5.67
N THR A 163 -1.17 4.43 -4.71
CA THR A 163 -1.87 4.39 -3.41
C THR A 163 -1.69 5.69 -2.63
N LEU A 164 -0.48 6.29 -2.65
CA LEU A 164 -0.22 7.59 -2.03
C LEU A 164 -0.98 8.73 -2.74
N HIS A 165 -1.16 8.66 -4.06
CA HIS A 165 -1.97 9.61 -4.80
C HIS A 165 -3.43 9.58 -4.33
N LEU A 166 -4.03 8.38 -4.23
CA LEU A 166 -5.38 8.21 -3.68
C LEU A 166 -5.48 8.73 -2.24
N TYR A 167 -4.43 8.51 -1.46
CA TYR A 167 -4.35 8.96 -0.08
C TYR A 167 -4.36 10.49 0.09
N LEU A 168 -3.56 11.20 -0.72
CA LEU A 168 -3.36 12.64 -0.57
C LEU A 168 -4.33 13.48 -1.40
N HIS A 169 -4.65 13.03 -2.62
CA HIS A 169 -5.40 13.82 -3.60
C HIS A 169 -6.82 13.31 -3.86
N GLY A 170 -7.15 12.10 -3.40
CA GLY A 170 -8.45 11.48 -3.65
C GLY A 170 -8.61 11.05 -5.11
N TRP A 171 -9.86 10.89 -5.52
CA TRP A 171 -10.22 10.46 -6.87
C TRP A 171 -11.50 11.16 -7.31
N CYS A 172 -11.56 11.57 -8.58
CA CYS A 172 -12.73 12.24 -9.14
C CYS A 172 -13.15 13.45 -8.28
N THR A 173 -14.42 13.53 -7.87
CA THR A 173 -14.94 14.58 -6.98
C THR A 173 -14.90 14.18 -5.50
N ASN A 174 -14.44 12.98 -5.17
CA ASN A 174 -14.36 12.52 -3.79
C ASN A 174 -13.15 13.12 -3.08
N THR A 175 -13.33 13.37 -1.79
CA THR A 175 -12.26 13.82 -0.90
C THR A 175 -11.18 12.75 -0.75
N SER A 176 -9.96 13.18 -0.42
CA SER A 176 -8.84 12.25 -0.23
C SER A 176 -9.04 11.33 0.97
N LEU A 177 -8.43 10.14 0.94
CA LEU A 177 -8.54 9.20 2.06
C LEU A 177 -8.00 9.81 3.36
N LYS A 178 -6.97 10.66 3.27
CA LYS A 178 -6.45 11.42 4.42
C LYS A 178 -7.49 12.36 5.02
N MET A 179 -8.28 13.06 4.19
CA MET A 179 -9.36 13.93 4.68
C MET A 179 -10.51 13.12 5.30
N GLN A 180 -10.68 11.87 4.88
CA GLN A 180 -11.58 10.89 5.49
C GLN A 180 -10.99 10.18 6.72
N GLU A 181 -9.86 10.67 7.25
CA GLU A 181 -9.19 10.16 8.46
C GLU A 181 -8.69 8.70 8.35
N TRP A 182 -8.53 8.19 7.12
CA TRP A 182 -7.80 6.94 6.92
C TRP A 182 -6.33 7.12 7.30
N ASN A 183 -5.74 6.09 7.90
CA ASN A 183 -4.31 6.03 8.17
C ASN A 183 -3.62 5.04 7.23
N LEU A 184 -2.42 5.39 6.79
CA LEU A 184 -1.51 4.44 6.15
C LEU A 184 -1.13 3.35 7.15
N SER A 185 -1.15 2.11 6.71
CA SER A 185 -0.92 0.92 7.54
C SER A 185 0.36 0.19 7.13
N SER A 186 0.61 -0.93 7.79
CA SER A 186 1.77 -1.79 7.57
C SER A 186 1.86 -2.30 6.13
N GLY A 187 0.75 -2.60 5.45
CA GLY A 187 0.78 -3.09 4.06
C GLY A 187 1.51 -2.14 3.11
N PHE A 188 1.25 -0.83 3.24
CA PHE A 188 1.97 0.20 2.49
C PHE A 188 3.47 0.22 2.84
N ALA A 189 3.80 0.16 4.15
CA ALA A 189 5.19 0.16 4.60
C ALA A 189 5.98 -1.06 4.08
N LEU A 190 5.36 -2.24 4.02
CA LEU A 190 6.00 -3.44 3.50
C LEU A 190 6.38 -3.29 2.02
N PHE A 191 5.54 -2.63 1.22
CA PHE A 191 5.85 -2.33 -0.19
C PHE A 191 7.02 -1.35 -0.32
N VAL A 192 7.06 -0.30 0.52
CA VAL A 192 8.17 0.65 0.55
C VAL A 192 9.48 -0.05 0.96
N ILE A 193 9.44 -0.94 1.95
CA ILE A 193 10.59 -1.73 2.37
C ILE A 193 11.03 -2.68 1.25
N SER A 194 10.11 -3.38 0.61
CA SER A 194 10.40 -4.27 -0.53
C SER A 194 11.10 -3.52 -1.67
N CYS A 195 10.62 -2.30 -1.98
CA CYS A 195 11.26 -1.40 -2.94
C CYS A 195 12.71 -1.07 -2.54
N GLY A 196 12.92 -0.58 -1.32
CA GLY A 196 14.25 -0.21 -0.83
C GLY A 196 15.23 -1.40 -0.81
N VAL A 197 14.78 -2.55 -0.35
CA VAL A 197 15.60 -3.78 -0.31
C VAL A 197 15.92 -4.27 -1.72
N SER A 198 15.00 -4.15 -2.68
CA SER A 198 15.26 -4.49 -4.09
C SER A 198 16.32 -3.58 -4.71
N LEU A 199 16.32 -2.28 -4.39
CA LEU A 199 17.37 -1.35 -4.84
C LEU A 199 18.73 -1.70 -4.21
N ILE A 200 18.77 -2.03 -2.92
CA ILE A 200 19.99 -2.48 -2.24
C ILE A 200 20.52 -3.76 -2.90
N ALA A 201 19.65 -4.72 -3.20
CA ALA A 201 20.01 -5.96 -3.89
C ALA A 201 20.53 -5.70 -5.31
N SER A 202 19.93 -4.77 -6.04
CA SER A 202 20.40 -4.34 -7.37
C SER A 202 21.84 -3.84 -7.29
N VAL A 203 22.13 -2.93 -6.36
CA VAL A 203 23.49 -2.39 -6.16
C VAL A 203 24.46 -3.49 -5.70
N GLY A 204 24.04 -4.33 -4.73
CA GLY A 204 24.85 -5.45 -4.25
C GLY A 204 25.19 -6.46 -5.34
N THR A 205 24.29 -6.69 -6.28
CA THR A 205 24.51 -7.59 -7.43
C THR A 205 25.62 -7.07 -8.33
N VAL A 206 25.77 -5.75 -8.51
CA VAL A 206 26.87 -5.16 -9.29
C VAL A 206 28.24 -5.50 -8.67
N PHE A 207 28.33 -5.56 -7.34
CA PHE A 207 29.56 -5.85 -6.61
C PHE A 207 29.76 -7.34 -6.26
N SER A 208 28.99 -8.24 -6.87
CA SER A 208 29.00 -9.68 -6.56
C SER A 208 30.05 -10.52 -7.30
N ASP A 209 30.99 -9.85 -7.98
CA ASP A 209 32.11 -10.43 -8.73
C ASP A 209 33.46 -10.17 -8.11
#